data_AF-A0A8J7F9P2-F1
#
_entry.id   AF-A0A8J7F9P2-F1
#
_cell.length_a   1.000
_cell.length_b   1.000
_cell.length_c   1.000
_cell.angle_alpha   90.00
_cell.angle_beta   90.00
_cell.angle_gamma   90.00
#
_symmetry.space_group_name_H-M   'P 1'
#
loop_
_entity.id
_entity.type
_entity.pdbx_description
1 polymer ?
#
loop_
_entity_poly.entity_id
_entity_poly.type
_entity_poly.pdbx_seq_one_letter_code
_entity_poly.pdbx_strand_id
1 'polypeptide(L)'
;MHLRQWLLFLLLVIPGVFCFLVCMYYALQDWEALQRAYANFERVAGTSSDMSTLFVAEAKQNIHRINLFADVVWALLGANIAAIGIHGLCVTSQRQR
;
A
#
# COMPACT_ATOMS: atom_id res chain seq x y z
N MET A 1 -21.75 20.24 -18.88
CA MET A 1 -21.39 18.80 -18.80
C MET A 1 -19.90 18.56 -18.49
N HIS A 2 -18.97 19.40 -18.98
CA HIS A 2 -17.54 19.32 -18.64
C HIS A 2 -17.22 19.47 -17.14
N LEU A 3 -18.00 20.28 -16.40
CA LEU A 3 -17.80 20.47 -14.96
C LEU A 3 -17.87 19.14 -14.18
N ARG A 4 -18.80 18.24 -14.54
CA ARG A 4 -18.93 16.94 -13.86
C ARG A 4 -17.73 16.03 -14.12
N GLN A 5 -17.20 16.02 -15.35
CA GLN A 5 -15.99 15.28 -15.69
C GLN A 5 -14.79 15.84 -14.94
N TRP A 6 -14.64 17.16 -14.89
CA TRP A 6 -13.59 17.81 -14.11
C TRP A 6 -13.70 17.50 -12.61
N LEU A 7 -14.90 17.49 -12.04
CA LEU A 7 -15.13 17.11 -10.66
C LEU A 7 -14.72 15.65 -10.39
N LEU A 8 -15.12 14.70 -11.24
CA LEU A 8 -14.73 13.29 -11.11
C LEU A 8 -13.21 13.10 -11.21
N PHE A 9 -12.57 13.82 -12.12
CA PHE A 9 -11.12 13.75 -12.31
C PHE A 9 -10.37 14.33 -11.10
N LEU A 10 -10.74 15.54 -10.66
CA LEU A 10 -10.06 16.25 -9.57
C LEU A 10 -10.31 15.61 -8.20
N LEU A 11 -11.53 15.14 -7.92
CA LEU A 11 -11.91 14.65 -6.59
C LEU A 11 -11.75 13.14 -6.40
N LEU A 12 -11.66 12.36 -7.48
CA LEU A 12 -11.57 10.90 -7.39
C LEU A 12 -10.29 10.37 -8.05
N VAL A 13 -10.04 10.73 -9.30
CA VAL A 13 -8.91 10.16 -10.06
C VAL A 13 -7.58 10.64 -9.48
N ILE A 14 -7.37 11.96 -9.38
CA ILE A 14 -6.11 12.52 -8.87
C ILE A 14 -5.81 12.03 -7.44
N PRO A 15 -6.69 12.21 -6.45
CA PRO A 15 -6.39 11.79 -5.08
C PRO A 15 -6.28 10.27 -4.94
N GLY A 16 -7.08 9.49 -5.69
CA GLY A 16 -6.99 8.03 -5.69
C GLY A 16 -5.64 7.53 -6.21
N VAL A 17 -5.19 8.06 -7.34
CA VAL A 17 -3.86 7.74 -7.91
C VAL A 17 -2.74 8.21 -7.00
N PHE A 18 -2.84 9.43 -6.45
CA PHE A 18 -1.85 9.95 -5.52
C PHE A 18 -1.71 9.07 -4.28
N CYS A 19 -2.83 8.71 -3.65
CA CYS A 19 -2.85 7.80 -2.50
C CYS A 19 -2.25 6.43 -2.86
N PHE A 20 -2.63 5.85 -4.00
CA PHE A 20 -2.06 4.59 -4.48
C PHE A 20 -0.53 4.67 -4.61
N LEU A 21 -0.01 5.70 -5.27
CA LEU A 21 1.43 5.86 -5.50
C LEU A 21 2.21 6.04 -4.19
N VAL A 22 1.72 6.88 -3.28
CA VAL A 22 2.37 7.13 -1.99
C VAL A 22 2.39 5.86 -1.15
N CYS A 23 1.25 5.17 -1.02
CA CYS A 23 1.17 3.95 -0.22
C CYS A 23 1.97 2.80 -0.85
N MET A 24 1.96 2.67 -2.18
CA MET A 24 2.78 1.66 -2.87
C MET A 24 4.27 1.93 -2.68
N TYR A 25 4.71 3.20 -2.68
CA TYR A 25 6.10 3.56 -2.40
C TYR A 25 6.52 3.10 -1.00
N TYR A 26 5.72 3.39 0.03
CA TYR A 26 6.01 2.95 1.39
C TYR A 26 5.93 1.43 1.55
N ALA A 27 4.97 0.76 0.89
CA ALA A 27 4.89 -0.69 0.87
C ALA A 27 6.19 -1.33 0.33
N LEU A 28 6.79 -0.77 -0.72
CA LEU A 28 8.07 -1.27 -1.23
C LEU A 28 9.22 -1.07 -0.24
N GLN A 29 9.25 0.08 0.44
CA GLN A 29 10.25 0.36 1.47
C GLN A 29 10.12 -0.59 2.67
N ASP A 30 8.89 -0.85 3.14
CA ASP A 30 8.62 -1.77 4.23
C ASP A 30 8.83 -3.23 3.83
N TRP A 31 8.63 -3.58 2.55
CA TRP A 31 9.00 -4.89 2.02
C TRP A 31 10.50 -5.15 2.16
N GLU A 32 11.34 -4.20 1.77
CA GLU A 32 12.79 -4.32 1.96
C GLU A 32 13.18 -4.43 3.44
N ALA A 33 12.56 -3.62 4.31
CA ALA A 33 12.81 -3.68 5.74
C ALA A 33 12.41 -5.03 6.34
N LEU A 34 11.28 -5.58 5.90
CA LEU A 34 10.79 -6.89 6.29
C LEU A 34 11.77 -7.99 5.89
N GLN A 35 12.29 -7.97 4.66
CA GLN A 35 13.29 -8.94 4.21
C GLN A 35 14.56 -8.92 5.07
N ARG A 36 15.05 -7.73 5.43
CA ARG A 36 16.20 -7.59 6.34
C ARG A 36 15.89 -8.11 7.74
N ALA A 37 14.68 -7.87 8.24
CA ALA A 37 14.22 -8.40 9.52
C ALA A 37 14.15 -9.93 9.51
N TYR A 38 13.69 -10.54 8.41
CA TYR A 38 13.70 -12.00 8.23
C TYR A 38 15.10 -12.59 8.24
N ALA A 39 16.02 -12.01 7.45
CA ALA A 39 17.41 -12.48 7.43
C ALA A 39 18.09 -12.37 8.81
N ASN A 40 17.79 -11.31 9.56
CA ASN A 40 18.31 -11.15 10.92
C ASN A 40 17.71 -12.19 11.89
N PHE A 41 16.41 -12.47 11.79
CA PHE A 41 15.78 -13.51 12.61
C PHE A 41 16.38 -14.89 12.34
N GLU A 42 16.56 -15.26 11.07
CA GLU A 42 17.18 -16.54 10.68
C GLU A 42 18.59 -16.67 11.25
N ARG A 43 19.40 -15.61 11.17
CA ARG A 43 20.74 -15.56 11.76
C ARG A 43 20.71 -15.71 13.29
N VAL A 44 19.81 -14.99 13.97
CA VAL A 44 19.67 -15.06 15.44
C VAL A 44 19.18 -16.44 15.86
N ALA A 45 18.23 -17.03 15.15
CA ALA A 45 17.72 -18.37 15.43
C ALA A 45 18.77 -19.47 15.22
N GLY A 46 19.70 -19.29 14.28
CA GLY A 46 20.81 -20.23 14.07
C GLY A 46 21.97 -20.10 15.07
N THR A 47 22.07 -18.98 15.81
CA THR A 47 23.25 -18.66 16.64
C THR A 47 22.95 -18.46 18.13
N SER A 48 21.72 -18.08 18.47
CA SER A 48 21.33 -17.72 19.83
C SER A 48 20.55 -18.86 20.50
N SER A 49 21.01 -19.29 21.68
CA SER A 49 20.22 -20.13 22.59
C SER A 49 19.30 -19.33 23.50
N ASP A 50 19.40 -17.99 23.48
CA ASP A 50 18.57 -17.11 24.29
C ASP A 50 17.22 -16.85 23.61
N MET A 51 16.15 -17.32 24.26
CA MET A 51 14.77 -17.12 23.81
C MET A 51 14.36 -15.64 23.81
N SER A 52 14.86 -14.82 24.74
CA SER A 52 14.46 -13.41 24.81
C SER A 52 14.85 -12.66 23.54
N THR A 53 16.09 -12.89 23.08
CA THR A 53 16.60 -12.34 21.82
C THR A 53 15.78 -12.83 20.61
N LEU A 54 15.31 -14.08 20.62
CA LEU A 54 14.47 -14.64 19.56
C LEU A 54 13.10 -13.95 19.49
N PHE A 55 12.44 -13.77 20.65
CA PHE A 55 11.15 -13.08 20.74
C PHE A 55 11.23 -11.62 20.28
N VAL A 56 12.30 -10.91 20.63
CA VAL A 56 12.50 -9.53 20.16
C VAL A 56 12.68 -9.47 18.65
N ALA A 57 13.44 -10.41 18.08
CA ALA A 57 13.63 -10.48 16.63
C ALA A 57 12.33 -10.82 15.89
N GLU A 58 11.51 -11.73 16.42
CA GLU A 58 10.19 -12.08 15.88
C GLU A 58 9.23 -10.88 15.93
N ALA A 59 9.19 -10.16 17.06
CA ALA A 59 8.35 -8.97 17.22
C ALA A 59 8.70 -7.90 16.18
N LYS A 60 9.99 -7.70 15.87
CA LYS A 60 10.44 -6.77 14.81
C LYS A 60 9.94 -7.17 13.43
N GLN A 61 9.98 -8.46 13.07
CA GLN A 61 9.41 -8.91 11.79
C GLN A 61 7.91 -8.66 11.71
N ASN A 62 7.18 -8.95 12.79
CA ASN A 62 5.73 -8.75 12.83
C ASN A 62 5.35 -7.28 12.65
N ILE A 63 6.12 -6.34 13.21
CA ILE A 63 5.89 -4.90 13.01
C ILE A 63 5.97 -4.55 11.51
N HIS A 64 7.07 -4.94 10.83
CA HIS A 64 7.21 -4.65 9.40
C HIS A 64 6.15 -5.35 8.55
N ARG A 65 5.71 -6.55 8.93
CA ARG A 65 4.65 -7.27 8.23
C ARG A 65 3.30 -6.56 8.33
N ILE A 66 2.98 -6.01 9.51
CA ILE A 66 1.73 -5.26 9.74
C ILE A 66 1.76 -3.93 8.99
N ASN A 67 2.88 -3.20 9.01
CA ASN A 67 2.99 -1.94 8.27
C ASN A 67 2.86 -2.14 6.77
N LEU A 68 3.60 -3.10 6.21
CA LEU A 68 3.48 -3.50 4.81
C LEU A 68 2.04 -3.85 4.43
N PHE A 69 1.36 -4.64 5.27
CA PHE A 69 -0.03 -5.00 5.04
C PHE A 69 -0.93 -3.75 4.99
N ALA A 70 -0.77 -2.83 5.96
CA ALA A 70 -1.53 -1.60 6.00
C ALA A 70 -1.29 -0.74 4.74
N ASP A 71 -0.04 -0.58 4.32
CA ASP A 71 0.31 0.21 3.13
C ASP A 71 -0.25 -0.40 1.85
N VAL A 72 -0.21 -1.73 1.70
CA VAL A 72 -0.80 -2.42 0.55
C VAL A 72 -2.33 -2.25 0.54
N VAL A 73 -2.99 -2.35 1.70
CA VAL A 73 -4.44 -2.12 1.80
C VAL A 73 -4.81 -0.69 1.42
N TRP A 74 -4.05 0.30 1.90
CA TRP A 74 -4.26 1.70 1.53
C TRP A 74 -4.00 1.96 0.05
N ALA A 75 -2.96 1.34 -0.53
CA ALA A 75 -2.71 1.43 -1.96
C ALA A 75 -3.90 0.87 -2.75
N LEU A 76 -4.39 -0.32 -2.41
CA LEU A 76 -5.57 -0.92 -3.05
C LEU A 76 -6.81 -0.03 -2.92
N LEU A 77 -7.03 0.61 -1.77
CA LEU A 77 -8.14 1.55 -1.59
C LEU A 77 -8.01 2.75 -2.55
N GLY A 78 -6.82 3.36 -2.65
CA GLY A 78 -6.53 4.43 -3.60
C GLY A 78 -6.79 4.01 -5.05
N ALA A 79 -6.37 2.80 -5.42
CA ALA A 79 -6.61 2.23 -6.75
C ALA A 79 -8.11 2.04 -7.04
N ASN A 80 -8.90 1.56 -6.07
CA ASN A 80 -10.35 1.44 -6.21
C ASN A 80 -11.02 2.80 -6.40
N ILE A 81 -10.63 3.82 -5.62
CA ILE A 81 -11.15 5.18 -5.74
C ILE A 81 -10.85 5.75 -7.14
N ALA A 82 -9.62 5.59 -7.62
CA ALA A 82 -9.23 6.01 -8.96
C ALA A 82 -10.04 5.27 -10.04
N ALA A 83 -10.22 3.96 -9.92
CA ALA A 83 -10.98 3.14 -10.85
C ALA A 83 -12.46 3.58 -10.93
N ILE A 84 -13.09 3.88 -9.80
CA ILE A 84 -14.46 4.42 -9.76
C ILE A 84 -14.51 5.77 -10.52
N GLY A 85 -13.51 6.62 -10.34
CA GLY A 85 -13.42 7.93 -11.01
C GLY A 85 -13.32 7.78 -12.52
N ILE A 86 -12.41 6.92 -12.98
CA ILE A 86 -12.21 6.60 -14.40
C ILE A 86 -13.48 5.99 -14.99
N HIS A 87 -14.10 5.03 -14.31
CA HIS A 87 -15.36 4.43 -14.75
C HIS A 87 -16.46 5.48 -14.90
N GLY A 88 -16.61 6.40 -13.93
CA GLY A 88 -17.54 7.51 -14.00
C GLY A 88 -17.30 8.45 -15.19
N LEU A 89 -16.03 8.72 -15.52
CA LEU A 89 -15.65 9.50 -16.70
C LEU A 89 -16.05 8.79 -18.01
N CYS A 90 -15.73 7.51 -18.13
CA CYS A 90 -16.05 6.69 -19.30
C CYS A 90 -17.56 6.63 -19.55
N VAL A 91 -18.36 6.28 -18.54
CA VAL A 91 -19.82 6.19 -18.66
C VAL A 91 -20.44 7.54 -19.01
N THR A 92 -19.94 8.63 -18.41
CA THR A 92 -20.42 9.98 -18.73
C THR A 92 -20.09 10.39 -20.16
N SER A 93 -18.91 10.04 -20.66
CA SER A 93 -18.48 10.34 -22.03
C SER A 93 -19.28 9.56 -23.07
N GLN A 94 -19.59 8.28 -22.81
CA GLN A 94 -20.40 7.45 -23.72
C GLN A 94 -21.83 7.99 -23.86
N ARG A 95 -22.43 8.52 -22.79
CA ARG A 95 -23.77 9.13 -22.83
C ARG A 95 -23.85 10.42 -23.68
N GLN A 96 -22.70 11.02 -24.02
CA GLN A 96 -22.65 12.24 -24.84
C GLN A 96 -22.43 11.97 -26.33
N ARG A 97 -22.11 10.73 -26.72
CA ARG A 97 -22.06 10.30 -28.13
C ARG A 97 -23.42 9.76 -28.54
#